data_AF-A0A7C7R6M2-F1
#
_entry.id   AF-A0A7C7R6M2-F1
#
_cell.length_a   1.000
_cell.length_b   1.000
_cell.length_c   1.000
_cell.angle_alpha   90.00
_cell.angle_beta   90.00
_cell.angle_gamma   90.00
#
_symmetry.space_group_name_H-M   'P 1'
#
loop_
_entity.id
_entity.type
_entity.pdbx_description
1 polymer ?
#
loop_
_entity_poly.entity_id
_entity_poly.type
_entity_poly.pdbx_seq_one_letter_code
_entity_poly.pdbx_strand_id
1 'polypeptide(L)'
;MTFGIGKRSGILATATTMAMGLLVLLGYFFPLGPLAVVRAIFLQWAIVLAAAALLAGMFHMLLVHWRNLRTQGLAAGESLVLLLALLLSFGLTVVFGLGGAPARWMVDYLILPVAGSLLALLAVTLAYASINLLRRRSGLISLVFFFSLLLALLGVAALPGWGTLPFLGDTLRPWIAQVPAAAGARGILLGVALGVLATGVRILMGTDRPYRDQ
;
A
#
# COMPACT_ATOMS: atom_id res chain seq x y z
N MET A 1 -39.32 -18.05 -10.76
CA MET A 1 -38.80 -17.31 -11.93
C MET A 1 -38.58 -15.85 -11.56
N THR A 2 -37.41 -15.49 -11.02
CA THR A 2 -37.03 -14.10 -10.70
C THR A 2 -35.51 -13.93 -10.84
N PHE A 3 -34.97 -14.19 -12.04
CA PHE A 3 -33.51 -14.15 -12.28
C PHE A 3 -33.04 -12.95 -13.14
N GLY A 4 -33.90 -11.95 -13.37
CA GLY A 4 -33.61 -10.89 -14.36
C GLY A 4 -33.09 -9.55 -13.84
N ILE A 5 -33.28 -9.22 -12.56
CA ILE A 5 -33.18 -7.81 -12.10
C ILE A 5 -31.79 -7.47 -11.53
N GLY A 6 -31.01 -8.45 -11.06
CA GLY A 6 -29.73 -8.20 -10.38
C GLY A 6 -28.54 -7.79 -11.26
N LYS A 7 -28.56 -8.12 -12.56
CA LYS A 7 -27.38 -7.90 -13.44
C LYS A 7 -27.28 -6.47 -13.97
N ARG A 8 -28.41 -5.78 -14.17
CA ARG A 8 -28.43 -4.40 -14.71
C ARG A 8 -28.13 -3.33 -13.65
N SER A 9 -28.54 -3.56 -12.40
CA SER A 9 -28.25 -2.63 -11.29
C SER A 9 -26.77 -2.56 -10.94
N GLY A 10 -26.04 -3.68 -11.00
CA GLY A 10 -24.59 -3.72 -10.73
C GLY A 10 -23.76 -2.96 -11.76
N ILE A 11 -24.18 -2.95 -13.03
CA ILE A 11 -23.50 -2.22 -14.10
C ILE A 11 -23.69 -0.71 -13.92
N LEU A 12 -24.91 -0.27 -13.60
CA LEU A 12 -25.21 1.13 -13.33
C LEU A 12 -24.45 1.64 -12.10
N ALA A 13 -24.42 0.86 -11.02
CA ALA A 13 -23.63 1.19 -9.83
C ALA A 13 -22.14 1.33 -10.16
N THR A 14 -21.57 0.36 -10.87
CA THR A 14 -20.14 0.39 -11.24
C THR A 14 -19.82 1.58 -12.15
N ALA A 15 -20.68 1.86 -13.14
CA ALA A 15 -20.52 3.01 -14.03
C ALA A 15 -20.57 4.33 -13.25
N THR A 16 -21.48 4.45 -12.28
CA THR A 16 -21.54 5.64 -11.41
C THR A 16 -20.29 5.78 -10.54
N THR A 17 -19.80 4.70 -9.92
CA THR A 17 -18.57 4.76 -9.11
C THR A 17 -17.35 5.15 -9.95
N MET A 18 -17.23 4.59 -11.16
CA MET A 18 -16.12 4.90 -12.06
C MET A 18 -16.18 6.35 -12.55
N ALA A 19 -17.39 6.84 -12.86
CA ALA A 19 -17.61 8.25 -13.21
C ALA A 19 -17.28 9.20 -12.05
N MET A 20 -17.66 8.84 -10.82
CA MET A 20 -17.33 9.64 -9.63
C MET A 20 -15.82 9.68 -9.36
N GLY A 21 -15.13 8.54 -9.50
CA GLY A 21 -13.66 8.49 -9.39
C GLY A 21 -12.98 9.34 -10.46
N LEU A 22 -13.45 9.28 -11.71
CA LEU A 22 -12.94 10.11 -12.80
C LEU A 22 -13.19 11.60 -12.55
N LEU A 23 -14.36 11.96 -12.02
CA LEU A 23 -14.74 13.33 -11.70
C LEU A 23 -13.83 13.92 -10.61
N VAL A 24 -13.57 13.17 -9.54
CA VAL A 24 -12.62 13.59 -8.48
C VAL A 24 -11.21 13.78 -9.04
N LEU A 25 -10.77 12.87 -9.92
CA LEU A 25 -9.47 12.96 -10.58
C LEU A 25 -9.37 14.20 -11.49
N LEU A 26 -10.38 14.44 -12.32
CA LEU A 26 -10.49 15.64 -13.16
C LEU A 26 -10.44 16.92 -12.31
N GLY A 27 -11.10 16.93 -11.16
CA GLY A 27 -11.04 18.06 -10.23
C GLY A 27 -9.66 18.29 -9.64
N TYR A 28 -8.75 17.32 -9.65
CA TYR A 28 -7.35 17.52 -9.24
C TYR A 28 -6.52 18.22 -10.32
N PHE A 29 -6.74 17.87 -11.59
CA PHE A 29 -6.01 18.44 -12.73
C PHE A 29 -6.56 19.80 -13.19
N PHE A 30 -7.87 20.03 -13.05
CA PHE A 30 -8.54 21.25 -13.50
C PHE A 30 -9.20 21.97 -12.30
N PRO A 31 -8.60 23.06 -11.77
CA PRO A 31 -9.13 23.80 -10.63
C PRO A 31 -10.29 24.73 -11.05
N LEU A 32 -11.33 24.15 -11.64
CA LEU A 32 -12.59 24.85 -11.94
C LEU A 32 -13.42 24.90 -10.65
N GLY A 33 -14.01 26.07 -10.33
CA GLY A 33 -14.75 26.30 -9.09
C GLY A 33 -15.75 25.18 -8.71
N PRO A 34 -16.65 24.75 -9.61
CA PRO A 34 -17.60 23.67 -9.33
C PRO A 34 -16.92 22.31 -9.09
N LEU A 35 -15.90 21.96 -9.87
CA LEU A 35 -15.17 20.69 -9.71
C LEU A 35 -14.39 20.64 -8.39
N ALA A 36 -13.84 21.78 -7.95
CA ALA A 36 -13.12 21.88 -6.69
C ALA A 36 -14.02 21.61 -5.48
N VAL A 37 -15.26 22.11 -5.50
CA VAL A 37 -16.27 21.87 -4.44
C VAL A 37 -16.68 20.40 -4.41
N VAL A 38 -17.00 19.81 -5.56
CA VAL A 38 -17.39 18.39 -5.64
C VAL A 38 -16.24 17.49 -5.15
N ARG A 39 -15.00 17.76 -5.60
CA ARG A 39 -13.79 17.07 -5.11
C ARG A 39 -13.66 17.16 -3.60
N ALA A 40 -13.82 18.35 -3.01
CA ALA A 40 -13.69 18.54 -1.56
C ALA A 40 -14.73 17.72 -0.78
N ILE A 41 -15.98 17.70 -1.23
CA ILE A 41 -17.05 16.90 -0.61
C ILE A 41 -16.68 15.41 -0.64
N PHE A 42 -16.30 14.88 -1.80
CA PHE A 42 -15.93 13.46 -1.92
C PHE A 42 -14.69 13.10 -1.12
N LEU A 43 -13.68 13.97 -1.09
CA LEU A 43 -12.49 13.76 -0.25
C LEU A 43 -12.83 13.74 1.23
N GLN A 44 -13.74 14.60 1.69
CA GLN A 44 -14.18 14.60 3.08
C GLN A 44 -14.91 13.31 3.44
N TRP A 45 -15.81 12.82 2.58
CA TRP A 45 -16.44 11.51 2.76
C TRP A 45 -15.42 10.37 2.76
N ALA A 46 -14.45 10.40 1.85
CA ALA A 46 -13.39 9.40 1.79
C ALA A 46 -12.55 9.38 3.08
N ILE A 47 -12.21 10.55 3.63
CA ILE A 47 -11.48 10.67 4.90
C ILE A 47 -12.31 10.09 6.06
N VAL A 48 -13.61 10.41 6.13
CA VAL A 48 -14.49 9.88 7.18
C VAL A 48 -14.61 8.36 7.09
N LEU A 49 -14.79 7.81 5.89
CA LEU A 49 -14.85 6.37 5.66
C LEU A 49 -13.52 5.68 5.97
N ALA A 50 -12.39 6.30 5.61
CA ALA A 50 -11.06 5.78 5.93
C ALA A 50 -10.82 5.76 7.44
N ALA A 51 -11.21 6.81 8.16
CA ALA A 51 -11.14 6.84 9.62
C ALA A 51 -12.00 5.74 10.27
N ALA A 52 -13.22 5.55 9.79
CA ALA A 52 -14.10 4.47 10.25
C ALA A 52 -13.52 3.08 9.94
N ALA A 53 -12.94 2.88 8.76
CA ALA A 53 -12.29 1.63 8.37
C ALA A 53 -11.06 1.32 9.22
N LEU A 54 -10.25 2.32 9.56
CA LEU A 54 -9.11 2.17 10.47
C LEU A 54 -9.57 1.73 11.86
N LEU A 55 -10.62 2.34 12.39
CA LEU A 55 -11.22 1.91 13.66
C LEU A 55 -11.74 0.48 13.58
N ALA A 56 -12.47 0.14 12.51
CA ALA A 56 -12.96 -1.22 12.30
C ALA A 56 -11.81 -2.24 12.24
N GLY A 57 -10.70 -1.91 11.57
CA GLY A 57 -9.49 -2.73 11.53
C GLY A 57 -8.85 -2.91 12.91
N MET A 58 -8.76 -1.84 13.69
CA MET A 58 -8.29 -1.88 15.08
C MET A 58 -9.17 -2.80 15.94
N PHE A 59 -10.49 -2.63 15.87
CA PHE A 59 -11.44 -3.48 16.58
C PHE A 59 -11.36 -4.94 16.15
N HIS A 60 -11.19 -5.22 14.86
CA HIS A 60 -11.04 -6.57 14.36
C HIS A 60 -9.78 -7.23 14.94
N MET A 61 -8.64 -6.52 14.93
CA MET A 61 -7.41 -7.01 15.52
C MET A 61 -7.56 -7.28 17.03
N LEU A 62 -8.20 -6.36 17.76
CA LEU A 62 -8.54 -6.53 19.17
C LEU A 62 -9.36 -7.80 19.39
N LEU A 63 -10.46 -7.98 18.66
CA LEU A 63 -11.37 -9.12 18.81
C LEU A 63 -10.67 -10.46 18.56
N VAL A 64 -9.87 -10.55 17.50
CA VAL A 64 -9.17 -11.79 17.13
C VAL A 64 -8.16 -12.18 18.21
N HIS A 65 -7.33 -11.25 18.65
CA HIS A 65 -6.29 -11.54 19.65
C HIS A 65 -6.88 -11.71 21.04
N TRP A 66 -7.88 -10.92 21.41
CA TRP A 66 -8.62 -11.08 22.67
C TRP A 66 -9.28 -12.45 22.78
N ARG A 67 -9.94 -12.91 21.70
CA ARG A 67 -10.50 -14.27 21.63
C ARG A 67 -9.41 -15.31 21.80
N ASN A 68 -8.25 -15.12 21.17
CA ASN A 68 -7.14 -16.05 21.26
C ASN A 68 -6.59 -16.18 22.70
N LEU A 69 -6.42 -15.05 23.42
CA LEU A 69 -6.05 -15.08 24.84
C LEU A 69 -7.08 -15.81 25.68
N ARG A 70 -8.37 -15.61 25.40
CA ARG A 70 -9.43 -16.28 26.17
C ARG A 70 -9.46 -17.78 25.94
N THR A 71 -9.13 -18.25 24.74
CA THR A 71 -9.12 -19.68 24.40
C THR A 71 -7.83 -20.41 24.77
N GLN A 72 -6.67 -19.76 24.65
CA GLN A 72 -5.35 -20.38 24.83
C GLN A 72 -4.61 -19.87 26.08
N GLY A 73 -5.17 -18.90 26.81
CA GLY A 73 -4.61 -18.37 28.05
C GLY A 73 -3.20 -17.79 27.88
N LEU A 74 -2.33 -18.06 28.85
CA LEU A 74 -0.93 -17.60 28.87
C LEU A 74 -0.04 -18.23 27.78
N ALA A 75 -0.49 -19.30 27.11
CA ALA A 75 0.22 -19.85 25.95
C ALA A 75 0.13 -18.93 24.72
N ALA A 76 -0.76 -17.93 24.72
CA ALA A 76 -0.89 -16.93 23.66
C ALA A 76 -0.02 -15.68 23.90
N GLY A 77 1.25 -15.88 24.30
CA GLY A 77 2.19 -14.79 24.58
C GLY A 77 2.28 -13.74 23.44
N GLU A 78 2.33 -14.20 22.20
CA GLU A 78 2.30 -13.36 20.98
C GLU A 78 1.09 -12.42 20.94
N SER A 79 -0.10 -12.94 21.28
CA SER A 79 -1.33 -12.16 21.24
C SER A 79 -1.37 -11.11 22.36
N LEU A 80 -0.77 -11.40 23.51
CA LEU A 80 -0.66 -10.45 24.61
C LEU A 80 0.30 -9.31 24.25
N VAL A 81 1.45 -9.63 23.64
CA VAL A 81 2.41 -8.63 23.14
C VAL A 81 1.76 -7.73 22.09
N LEU A 82 1.02 -8.30 21.13
CA LEU A 82 0.32 -7.53 20.09
C LEU A 82 -0.76 -6.61 20.65
N LEU A 83 -1.54 -7.07 21.63
CA LEU A 83 -2.55 -6.23 22.29
C LEU A 83 -1.92 -5.08 23.07
N LEU A 84 -0.83 -5.33 23.80
CA LEU A 84 -0.11 -4.29 24.51
C LEU A 84 0.51 -3.28 23.54
N ALA A 85 1.14 -3.75 22.46
CA ALA A 85 1.69 -2.88 21.43
C ALA A 85 0.61 -2.01 20.77
N LEU A 86 -0.57 -2.58 20.50
CA LEU A 86 -1.70 -1.84 19.96
C LEU A 86 -2.19 -0.75 20.93
N LEU A 87 -2.39 -1.09 22.21
CA LEU A 87 -2.86 -0.13 23.21
C LEU A 87 -1.82 0.97 23.46
N LEU A 88 -0.54 0.62 23.53
CA LEU A 88 0.53 1.57 23.77
C LEU A 88 0.71 2.51 22.58
N SER A 89 0.72 1.97 21.36
CA SER A 89 0.85 2.77 20.13
C SER A 89 -0.33 3.73 19.95
N PHE A 90 -1.55 3.25 20.13
CA PHE A 90 -2.75 4.08 20.04
C PHE A 90 -2.79 5.12 21.16
N GLY A 91 -2.52 4.73 22.41
CA GLY A 91 -2.50 5.65 23.55
C GLY A 91 -1.46 6.75 23.40
N LEU A 92 -0.22 6.40 23.02
CA LEU A 92 0.86 7.36 22.81
C LEU A 92 0.56 8.34 21.67
N THR A 93 0.01 7.85 20.56
CA THR A 93 -0.32 8.71 19.40
C THR A 93 -1.49 9.65 19.69
N VAL A 94 -2.49 9.22 20.47
CA VAL A 94 -3.61 10.08 20.88
C VAL A 94 -3.16 11.17 21.86
N VAL A 95 -2.28 10.85 22.80
CA VAL A 95 -1.81 11.80 23.84
C VAL A 95 -0.80 12.80 23.28
N PHE A 96 0.20 12.35 22.51
CA PHE A 96 1.30 13.18 22.03
C PHE A 96 1.09 13.71 20.60
N GLY A 97 0.00 13.31 19.94
CA GLY A 97 -0.31 13.66 18.57
C GLY A 97 0.47 12.85 17.52
N LEU A 98 -0.03 12.86 16.29
CA LEU A 98 0.53 12.13 15.14
C LEU A 98 1.95 12.55 14.75
N GLY A 99 2.35 13.78 15.08
CA GLY A 99 3.72 14.30 14.86
C GLY A 99 4.63 14.24 16.10
N GLY A 100 4.12 13.72 17.21
CA GLY A 100 4.83 13.65 18.48
C GLY A 100 6.09 12.78 18.42
N ALA A 101 6.99 12.97 19.38
CA ALA A 101 8.20 12.15 19.49
C ALA A 101 7.92 10.64 19.54
N PRO A 102 6.88 10.15 20.25
CA PRO A 102 6.56 8.72 20.25
C PRO A 102 6.12 8.20 18.88
N ALA A 103 5.28 8.94 18.16
CA ALA A 103 4.83 8.57 16.83
C ALA A 103 6.00 8.48 15.84
N ARG A 104 6.91 9.46 15.87
CA ARG A 104 8.14 9.44 15.05
C ARG A 104 9.06 8.28 15.42
N TRP A 105 9.28 8.03 16.70
CA TRP A 105 10.06 6.88 17.14
C TRP A 105 9.51 5.56 16.61
N MET A 106 8.19 5.37 16.65
CA MET A 106 7.56 4.19 16.07
C MET A 106 7.78 4.09 14.55
N VAL A 107 7.68 5.20 13.83
CA VAL A 107 7.97 5.24 12.39
C VAL A 107 9.41 4.82 12.13
N ASP A 108 10.38 5.45 12.81
CA ASP A 108 11.82 5.27 12.57
C ASP A 108 12.34 3.89 12.98
N TYR A 109 11.80 3.32 14.07
CA TYR A 109 12.33 2.08 14.65
C TYR A 109 11.44 0.85 14.47
N LEU A 110 10.17 1.01 14.08
CA LEU A 110 9.27 -0.13 13.84
C LEU A 110 8.85 -0.19 12.37
N ILE A 111 8.26 0.88 11.85
CA ILE A 111 7.67 0.86 10.50
C ILE A 111 8.76 0.84 9.42
N LEU A 112 9.75 1.73 9.50
CA LEU A 112 10.84 1.84 8.53
C LEU A 112 11.67 0.54 8.43
N PRO A 113 12.09 -0.10 9.54
CA PRO A 113 12.83 -1.36 9.47
C PRO A 113 12.01 -2.53 8.93
N VAL A 114 10.73 -2.65 9.31
CA VAL A 114 9.83 -3.70 8.78
C VAL A 114 9.56 -3.48 7.29
N ALA A 115 9.35 -2.25 6.86
CA ALA A 115 9.24 -1.93 5.43
C ALA A 115 10.53 -2.28 4.68
N GLY A 116 11.69 -1.97 5.28
CA GLY A 116 13.00 -2.33 4.72
C GLY A 116 13.20 -3.84 4.57
N SER A 117 12.79 -4.65 5.54
CA SER A 117 12.91 -6.12 5.45
C SER A 117 11.99 -6.71 4.38
N LEU A 118 10.76 -6.19 4.25
CA LEU A 118 9.84 -6.57 3.18
C LEU A 118 10.37 -6.18 1.80
N LEU A 119 10.95 -4.98 1.67
CA LEU A 119 11.61 -4.54 0.44
C LEU A 119 12.84 -5.40 0.12
N ALA A 120 13.60 -5.83 1.12
CA ALA A 120 14.71 -6.76 0.92
C ALA A 120 14.23 -8.12 0.41
N LEU A 121 13.16 -8.68 1.00
CA LEU A 121 12.53 -9.91 0.51
C LEU A 121 12.01 -9.75 -0.92
N LEU A 122 11.40 -8.60 -1.24
CA LEU A 122 10.94 -8.27 -2.58
C LEU A 122 12.11 -8.16 -3.58
N ALA A 123 13.22 -7.55 -3.18
CA ALA A 123 14.42 -7.46 -4.01
C ALA A 123 15.01 -8.84 -4.30
N VAL A 124 15.11 -9.71 -3.28
CA VAL A 124 15.61 -11.09 -3.44
C VAL A 124 14.69 -11.92 -4.35
N THR A 125 13.37 -11.84 -4.15
CA THR A 125 12.40 -12.55 -4.98
C THR A 125 12.40 -12.06 -6.42
N LEU A 126 12.54 -10.75 -6.66
CA LEU A 126 12.73 -10.18 -8.01
C LEU A 126 14.04 -10.62 -8.65
N ALA A 127 15.14 -10.66 -7.89
CA ALA A 127 16.43 -11.15 -8.38
C ALA A 127 16.33 -12.61 -8.84
N TYR A 128 15.71 -13.46 -8.01
CA TYR A 128 15.45 -14.85 -8.37
C TYR A 128 14.54 -14.97 -9.61
N ALA A 129 13.46 -14.19 -9.66
CA ALA A 129 12.54 -14.18 -10.81
C ALA A 129 13.24 -13.72 -12.10
N SER A 130 14.11 -12.71 -12.01
CA SER A 130 14.91 -12.21 -13.14
C SER A 130 15.83 -13.30 -13.68
N ILE A 131 16.59 -13.98 -12.82
CA ILE A 131 17.47 -15.08 -13.23
C ILE A 131 16.67 -16.21 -13.88
N ASN A 132 15.53 -16.59 -13.29
CA ASN A 132 14.65 -17.62 -13.87
C ASN A 132 14.07 -17.18 -15.23
N LEU A 133 13.74 -15.90 -15.41
CA LEU A 133 13.24 -15.36 -16.67
C LEU A 133 14.32 -15.43 -17.77
N LEU A 134 15.57 -15.04 -17.45
CA LEU A 134 16.71 -15.12 -18.39
C LEU A 134 16.99 -16.55 -18.83
N ARG A 135 16.88 -17.52 -17.90
CA ARG A 135 17.08 -18.94 -18.20
C ARG A 135 15.99 -19.54 -19.11
N ARG A 136 14.75 -19.04 -19.03
CA ARG A 136 13.60 -19.61 -19.77
C ARG A 136 13.39 -18.96 -21.14
N ARG A 137 13.66 -17.67 -21.28
CA ARG A 137 13.61 -16.92 -22.55
C ARG A 137 14.65 -15.81 -22.55
N SER A 138 15.76 -16.01 -23.26
CA SER A 138 16.78 -14.98 -23.53
C SER A 138 16.31 -13.96 -24.58
N GLY A 139 15.14 -13.35 -24.36
CA GLY A 139 14.62 -12.26 -25.19
C GLY A 139 15.06 -10.89 -24.70
N LEU A 140 14.94 -9.87 -25.56
CA LEU A 140 15.21 -8.46 -25.24
C LEU A 140 14.50 -8.00 -23.96
N ILE A 141 13.27 -8.44 -23.72
CA ILE A 141 12.47 -8.12 -22.53
C ILE A 141 13.14 -8.61 -21.24
N SER A 142 13.71 -9.82 -21.27
CA SER A 142 14.40 -10.38 -20.10
C SER A 142 15.69 -9.62 -19.81
N LEU A 143 16.41 -9.21 -20.85
CA LEU A 143 17.63 -8.42 -20.71
C LEU A 143 17.34 -7.04 -20.13
N VAL A 144 16.32 -6.34 -20.66
CA VAL A 144 15.87 -5.04 -20.15
C VAL A 144 15.42 -5.15 -18.70
N PHE A 145 14.67 -6.20 -18.34
CA PHE A 145 14.24 -6.43 -16.96
C PHE A 145 15.42 -6.64 -16.01
N PHE A 146 16.43 -7.42 -16.41
CA PHE A 146 17.63 -7.63 -15.60
C PHE A 146 18.42 -6.35 -15.38
N PHE A 147 18.68 -5.57 -16.44
CA PHE A 147 19.37 -4.28 -16.31
C PHE A 147 18.58 -3.28 -15.47
N SER A 148 17.26 -3.20 -15.66
CA SER A 148 16.39 -2.35 -14.84
C SER A 148 16.43 -2.75 -13.37
N LEU A 149 16.42 -4.05 -13.08
CA LEU A 149 16.50 -4.56 -11.71
C LEU A 149 17.87 -4.25 -11.09
N LEU A 150 18.95 -4.45 -11.85
CA LEU A 150 20.31 -4.15 -11.40
C LEU A 150 20.47 -2.66 -11.06
N LEU A 151 19.98 -1.76 -11.93
CA LEU A 151 19.93 -0.32 -11.68
C LEU A 151 19.11 0.03 -10.43
N ALA A 152 17.94 -0.58 -10.25
CA ALA A 152 17.10 -0.34 -9.09
C ALA A 152 17.78 -0.78 -7.78
N LEU A 153 18.38 -1.99 -7.75
CA LEU A 153 19.13 -2.46 -6.58
C LEU A 153 20.32 -1.55 -6.28
N LEU A 154 21.03 -1.10 -7.31
CA LEU A 154 22.18 -0.20 -7.16
C LEU A 154 21.78 1.18 -6.61
N GLY A 155 20.58 1.65 -6.95
CA GLY A 155 20.01 2.89 -6.42
C GLY A 155 19.62 2.83 -4.95
N VAL A 156 19.18 1.66 -4.49
CA VAL A 156 18.75 1.45 -3.09
C VAL A 156 19.93 1.04 -2.21
N ALA A 157 20.95 0.37 -2.77
CA ALA A 157 22.14 -0.03 -2.06
C ALA A 157 23.04 1.17 -1.76
N ALA A 158 22.91 1.74 -0.56
CA ALA A 158 23.89 2.65 0.00
C ALA A 158 25.17 1.88 0.34
N LEU A 159 25.96 1.52 -0.67
CA LEU A 159 27.26 0.85 -0.49
C LEU A 159 28.17 1.75 0.36
N PRO A 160 28.71 1.24 1.49
CA PRO A 160 29.73 1.95 2.27
C PRO A 160 30.96 2.19 1.39
N GLY A 161 31.44 3.43 1.30
CA GLY A 161 32.63 3.81 0.51
C GLY A 161 32.35 4.44 -0.86
N TRP A 162 31.09 4.56 -1.30
CA TRP A 162 30.76 5.30 -2.53
C TRP A 162 30.78 6.83 -2.39
N GLY A 163 30.88 7.34 -1.16
CA GLY A 163 30.96 8.78 -0.88
C GLY A 163 32.36 9.39 -1.06
N THR A 164 33.40 8.60 -1.33
CA THR A 164 34.78 9.08 -1.45
C THR A 164 35.24 9.29 -2.89
N LEU A 165 34.41 8.94 -3.89
CA LEU A 165 34.69 9.13 -5.31
C LEU A 165 33.84 10.29 -5.86
N PRO A 166 34.44 11.46 -6.17
CA PRO A 166 33.70 12.70 -6.49
C PRO A 166 32.77 12.58 -7.70
N PHE A 167 33.06 11.68 -8.65
CA PHE A 167 32.20 11.49 -9.83
C PHE A 167 31.01 10.53 -9.59
N LEU A 168 31.17 9.53 -8.70
CA LEU A 168 30.13 8.55 -8.39
C LEU A 168 29.19 9.04 -7.26
N GLY A 169 29.70 9.86 -6.34
CA GLY A 169 28.96 10.40 -5.20
C GLY A 169 27.97 11.50 -5.56
N ASP A 170 28.37 12.47 -6.39
CA ASP A 170 27.59 13.71 -6.58
C ASP A 170 26.64 13.69 -7.79
N THR A 171 26.88 12.85 -8.81
CA THR A 171 26.08 12.87 -10.05
C THR A 171 25.26 11.60 -10.24
N LEU A 172 25.88 10.42 -10.07
CA LEU A 172 25.22 9.14 -10.34
C LEU A 172 24.26 8.71 -9.22
N ARG A 173 24.64 8.88 -7.94
CA ARG A 173 23.74 8.57 -6.80
C ARG A 173 22.41 9.35 -6.84
N PRO A 174 22.39 10.69 -6.93
CA PRO A 174 21.13 11.42 -6.97
C PRO A 174 20.34 11.10 -8.24
N TRP A 175 20.98 10.89 -9.39
CA TRP A 175 20.27 10.52 -10.62
C TRP A 175 19.56 9.15 -10.51
N ILE A 176 20.25 8.12 -9.98
CA ILE A 176 19.64 6.78 -9.81
C ILE A 176 18.54 6.82 -8.74
N ALA A 177 18.74 7.55 -7.64
CA ALA A 177 17.75 7.67 -6.58
C ALA A 177 16.52 8.48 -7.00
N GLN A 178 16.71 9.58 -7.75
CA GLN A 178 15.62 10.48 -8.14
C GLN A 178 14.88 10.05 -9.40
N VAL A 179 15.52 9.26 -10.29
CA VAL A 179 14.90 8.84 -11.56
C VAL A 179 14.40 7.39 -11.44
N PRO A 180 15.23 6.33 -11.54
CA PRO A 180 14.77 4.95 -11.40
C PRO A 180 14.07 4.62 -10.08
N ALA A 181 14.66 4.96 -8.93
CA ALA A 181 14.12 4.53 -7.65
C ALA A 181 12.81 5.28 -7.32
N ALA A 182 12.75 6.59 -7.57
CA ALA A 182 11.52 7.36 -7.44
C ALA A 182 10.44 6.93 -8.47
N ALA A 183 10.82 6.59 -9.70
CA ALA A 183 9.89 6.04 -10.69
C ALA A 183 9.34 4.68 -10.25
N GLY A 184 10.18 3.81 -9.69
CA GLY A 184 9.77 2.53 -9.11
C GLY A 184 8.82 2.71 -7.93
N ALA A 185 9.13 3.59 -6.98
CA ALA A 185 8.26 3.91 -5.85
C ALA A 185 6.90 4.44 -6.31
N ARG A 186 6.88 5.38 -7.26
CA ARG A 186 5.63 5.88 -7.88
C ARG A 186 4.89 4.79 -8.64
N GLY A 187 5.59 3.91 -9.35
CA GLY A 187 5.02 2.76 -10.05
C GLY A 187 4.34 1.77 -9.10
N ILE A 188 4.95 1.47 -7.95
CA ILE A 188 4.36 0.63 -6.90
C ILE A 188 3.10 1.30 -6.35
N LEU A 189 3.15 2.61 -6.03
CA LEU A 189 1.98 3.34 -5.55
C LEU A 189 0.81 3.31 -6.55
N LEU A 190 1.10 3.50 -7.84
CA LEU A 190 0.09 3.39 -8.90
C LEU A 190 -0.43 1.96 -9.03
N GLY A 191 0.43 0.94 -8.97
CA GLY A 191 0.04 -0.46 -9.00
C GLY A 191 -0.86 -0.86 -7.84
N VAL A 192 -0.54 -0.42 -6.62
CA VAL A 192 -1.37 -0.64 -5.43
C VAL A 192 -2.71 0.07 -5.58
N ALA A 193 -2.72 1.32 -6.05
CA ALA A 193 -3.96 2.06 -6.29
C ALA A 193 -4.86 1.34 -7.32
N LEU A 194 -4.28 0.87 -8.43
CA LEU A 194 -5.00 0.09 -9.43
C LEU A 194 -5.51 -1.25 -8.89
N GLY A 195 -4.73 -1.92 -8.03
CA GLY A 195 -5.14 -3.17 -7.36
C GLY A 195 -6.32 -2.98 -6.42
N VAL A 196 -6.33 -1.88 -5.64
CA VAL A 196 -7.47 -1.52 -4.77
C VAL A 196 -8.70 -1.18 -5.61
N LEU A 197 -8.54 -0.43 -6.71
CA LEU A 197 -9.64 -0.13 -7.63
C LEU A 197 -10.21 -1.40 -8.26
N ALA A 198 -9.35 -2.31 -8.73
CA ALA A 198 -9.77 -3.59 -9.31
C ALA A 198 -10.55 -4.46 -8.30
N THR A 199 -10.07 -4.52 -7.05
CA THR A 199 -10.76 -5.21 -5.95
C THR A 199 -12.12 -4.57 -5.65
N GLY A 200 -12.17 -3.23 -5.57
CA GLY A 200 -13.41 -2.49 -5.36
C GLY A 200 -14.44 -2.75 -6.48
N VAL A 201 -14.01 -2.70 -7.75
CA VAL A 201 -14.86 -3.03 -8.90
C VAL A 201 -15.34 -4.49 -8.84
N ARG A 202 -14.48 -5.44 -8.49
CA ARG A 202 -14.85 -6.87 -8.39
C ARG A 202 -15.93 -7.12 -7.34
N ILE A 203 -15.86 -6.44 -6.20
CA ILE A 203 -16.87 -6.49 -5.13
C ILE A 203 -18.17 -5.86 -5.61
N LEU A 204 -18.13 -4.69 -6.25
CA LEU A 204 -19.31 -3.99 -6.76
C LEU A 204 -20.04 -4.74 -7.87
N MET A 205 -19.29 -5.45 -8.73
CA MET A 205 -19.85 -6.35 -9.75
C MET A 205 -20.45 -7.62 -9.15
N GLY A 206 -20.30 -7.85 -7.84
CA GLY A 206 -20.80 -9.04 -7.14
C GLY A 206 -20.10 -10.32 -7.58
N THR A 207 -18.90 -10.21 -8.14
CA THR A 207 -18.05 -11.35 -8.52
C THR A 207 -17.41 -11.94 -7.27
N ASP A 208 -16.96 -11.09 -6.33
CA ASP A 208 -16.64 -11.48 -4.96
C ASP A 208 -17.88 -11.26 -4.09
N ARG A 209 -18.55 -12.34 -3.69
CA ARG A 209 -19.68 -12.31 -2.74
C ARG A 209 -19.20 -12.75 -1.36
N PRO A 210 -18.87 -11.81 -0.45
CA PRO A 210 -18.33 -12.16 0.87
C PRO A 210 -19.36 -12.79 1.84
N TYR A 211 -20.63 -12.93 1.44
CA TYR A 211 -21.74 -13.33 2.32
C TYR A 211 -22.53 -14.56 1.84
N ARG A 212 -21.96 -15.41 0.98
CA ARG A 212 -22.71 -16.59 0.46
C ARG A 212 -22.58 -17.87 1.29
N ASP A 213 -21.78 -17.87 2.35
CA ASP A 213 -21.53 -19.07 3.18
C ASP A 213 -21.93 -18.87 4.65
N GLN A 214 -23.17 -18.43 4.90
CA GLN A 214 -23.90 -18.70 6.15
C GLN A 214 -25.34 -19.10 5.82
#